data_AF-A0A957T8U2-F1
#
_entry.id   AF-A0A957T8U2-F1
#
_cell.length_a   1.000
_cell.length_b   1.000
_cell.length_c   1.000
_cell.angle_alpha   90.00
_cell.angle_beta   90.00
_cell.angle_gamma   90.00
#
_symmetry.space_group_name_H-M   'P 1'
#
loop_
_entity.id
_entity.type
_entity.pdbx_description
1 polymer ?
#
loop_
_entity_poly.entity_id
_entity_poly.type
_entity_poly.pdbx_seq_one_letter_code
_entity_poly.pdbx_strand_id
1 'polypeptide(L)'
;MFTARRRRQLILFCFLFIVYTLTNSGTFHIIDEVSLFAVMESVAQRSAVDTNAIAWSQWVNSPGEVLGAFGPDGEVYSKKGPAPAFVAVPWYLLMRLLAALGLPWGLLQGALLWNGIVTAATAVLLWSTAVRMGYPDSVGTALALIFGLATIAWPYANHLFGEALSAFGILVCFYGLMRMANCELRIADCDVEDVSLHWQAGVEDNAAAQLTTRNSQSAIRNPQSAIRNPQSATRTYQRRAG
;
A
#
# COMPACT_ATOMS: atom_id res chain seq x y z
N MET A 1 18.51 3.74 -8.27
CA MET A 1 18.18 2.50 -7.53
C MET A 1 16.68 2.16 -7.57
N PHE A 2 15.76 3.11 -7.31
CA PHE A 2 14.30 2.90 -7.37
C PHE A 2 13.78 2.37 -8.72
N THR A 3 14.36 2.78 -9.83
CA THR A 3 14.00 2.32 -11.18
C THR A 3 14.29 0.84 -11.41
N ALA A 4 15.41 0.33 -10.90
CA ALA A 4 15.79 -1.08 -11.05
C ALA A 4 14.85 -2.02 -10.26
N ARG A 5 14.48 -1.66 -9.02
CA ARG A 5 13.53 -2.43 -8.22
C ARG A 5 12.15 -2.46 -8.87
N ARG A 6 11.62 -1.31 -9.28
CA ARG A 6 10.33 -1.22 -9.98
C ARG A 6 10.31 -2.09 -11.24
N ARG A 7 11.39 -2.09 -12.02
CA ARG A 7 11.52 -2.98 -13.19
C ARG A 7 11.41 -4.44 -12.80
N ARG A 8 12.07 -4.89 -11.73
CA ARG A 8 11.98 -6.29 -11.29
C ARG A 8 10.58 -6.65 -10.77
N GLN A 9 9.91 -5.75 -10.06
CA GLN A 9 8.52 -5.92 -9.63
C GLN A 9 7.56 -6.05 -10.82
N LEU A 10 7.74 -5.23 -11.85
CA LEU A 10 6.96 -5.34 -13.09
C LEU A 10 7.23 -6.64 -13.82
N ILE A 11 8.49 -7.07 -13.92
CA ILE A 11 8.84 -8.37 -14.52
C ILE A 11 8.16 -9.51 -13.75
N LEU A 12 8.18 -9.49 -12.42
CA LEU A 12 7.53 -10.49 -11.59
C LEU A 12 6.01 -10.49 -11.77
N PHE A 13 5.39 -9.30 -11.77
CA PHE A 13 3.95 -9.14 -12.04
C PHE A 13 3.58 -9.77 -13.39
N CYS A 14 4.27 -9.37 -14.46
CA CYS A 14 4.02 -9.89 -15.80
C CYS A 14 4.25 -11.40 -15.86
N PHE A 15 5.32 -11.90 -15.23
CA PHE A 15 5.61 -13.34 -15.18
C PHE A 15 4.48 -14.13 -14.53
N LEU A 16 4.03 -13.73 -13.33
CA LEU A 16 2.92 -14.40 -12.65
C LEU A 16 1.62 -14.28 -13.45
N PHE A 17 1.33 -13.10 -14.00
CA PHE A 17 0.13 -12.88 -14.81
C PHE A 17 0.13 -13.77 -16.07
N ILE A 18 1.27 -13.94 -16.73
CA ILE A 18 1.43 -14.86 -17.86
C ILE A 18 1.15 -16.30 -17.41
N VAL A 19 1.72 -16.74 -16.29
CA VAL A 19 1.48 -18.09 -15.75
C VAL A 19 -0.01 -18.30 -15.50
N TYR A 20 -0.68 -17.36 -14.82
CA TYR A 20 -2.12 -17.46 -14.54
C TYR A 20 -2.95 -17.46 -15.81
N THR A 21 -2.61 -16.62 -16.79
CA THR A 21 -3.30 -16.59 -18.09
C THR A 21 -3.17 -17.93 -18.82
N LEU A 22 -1.97 -18.54 -18.80
CA LEU A 22 -1.72 -19.83 -19.44
C LEU A 22 -2.38 -21.02 -18.71
N THR A 23 -2.68 -20.89 -17.42
CA THR A 23 -3.39 -21.91 -16.64
C THR A 23 -4.90 -21.70 -16.56
N ASN A 24 -5.41 -20.58 -17.06
CA ASN A 24 -6.84 -20.27 -17.00
C ASN A 24 -7.58 -21.08 -18.08
N SER A 25 -8.69 -21.73 -17.72
CA SER A 25 -9.50 -22.50 -18.67
C SER A 25 -10.42 -21.63 -19.54
N GLY A 26 -10.65 -20.37 -19.14
CA GLY A 26 -11.58 -19.46 -19.79
C GLY A 26 -13.06 -19.81 -19.59
N THR A 27 -13.40 -20.72 -18.68
CA THR A 27 -14.78 -21.14 -18.39
C THR A 27 -15.10 -21.02 -16.91
N PHE A 28 -16.39 -20.90 -16.58
CA PHE A 28 -16.84 -21.03 -15.19
C PHE A 28 -16.63 -22.46 -14.69
N HIS A 29 -16.21 -22.60 -13.44
CA HIS A 29 -16.12 -23.90 -12.78
C HIS A 29 -17.08 -24.01 -11.61
N ILE A 30 -17.22 -22.91 -10.85
CA ILE A 30 -18.00 -22.89 -9.62
C ILE A 30 -19.07 -21.81 -9.75
N ILE A 31 -20.29 -22.15 -9.32
CA ILE A 31 -21.48 -21.30 -9.44
C ILE A 31 -21.33 -19.94 -8.70
N ASP A 32 -20.45 -19.90 -7.68
CA ASP A 32 -20.08 -18.67 -6.99
C ASP A 32 -19.44 -17.63 -7.93
N GLU A 33 -18.63 -18.09 -8.90
CA GLU A 33 -18.01 -17.24 -9.93
C GLU A 33 -19.08 -16.66 -10.86
N VAL A 34 -20.08 -17.47 -11.20
CA VAL A 34 -21.21 -17.06 -12.04
C VAL A 34 -22.02 -15.98 -11.32
N SER A 35 -22.22 -16.12 -10.00
CA SER A 35 -22.92 -15.11 -9.20
C SER A 35 -22.20 -13.76 -9.20
N LEU A 36 -20.87 -13.76 -8.98
CA LEU A 36 -20.07 -12.54 -9.02
C LEU A 36 -20.04 -11.92 -10.43
N PHE A 37 -19.95 -12.75 -11.47
CA PHE A 37 -20.01 -12.29 -12.85
C PHE A 37 -21.37 -11.68 -13.19
N ALA A 38 -22.47 -12.27 -12.73
CA ALA A 38 -23.83 -11.75 -12.96
C ALA A 38 -24.03 -10.36 -12.33
N VAL A 39 -23.52 -10.14 -11.11
CA VAL A 39 -23.54 -8.80 -10.50
C VAL A 39 -22.71 -7.82 -11.33
N MET A 40 -21.49 -8.21 -11.70
CA MET A 40 -20.58 -7.36 -12.48
C MET A 40 -21.20 -6.96 -13.83
N GLU A 41 -21.82 -7.89 -14.54
CA GLU A 41 -22.53 -7.64 -15.79
C GLU A 41 -23.75 -6.75 -15.59
N SER A 42 -24.57 -7.01 -14.56
CA SER A 42 -25.75 -6.21 -14.23
C SER A 42 -25.39 -4.74 -13.99
N VAL A 43 -24.32 -4.50 -13.22
CA VAL A 43 -23.82 -3.16 -12.96
C VAL A 43 -23.30 -2.52 -14.24
N ALA A 44 -22.49 -3.24 -15.01
CA ALA A 44 -21.84 -2.72 -16.20
C ALA A 44 -22.79 -2.43 -17.37
N GLN A 45 -23.86 -3.21 -17.51
CA GLN A 45 -24.77 -3.10 -18.65
C GLN A 45 -26.08 -2.37 -18.32
N ARG A 46 -26.61 -2.56 -17.12
CA ARG A 46 -27.96 -2.10 -16.74
C ARG A 46 -27.95 -1.10 -15.59
N SER A 47 -26.78 -0.81 -15.01
CA SER A 47 -26.67 0.00 -13.78
C SER A 47 -27.56 -0.54 -12.65
N ALA A 48 -27.71 -1.87 -12.58
CA ALA A 48 -28.45 -2.58 -11.56
C ALA A 48 -27.51 -3.49 -10.76
N VAL A 49 -27.95 -3.96 -9.59
CA VAL A 49 -27.13 -4.80 -8.69
C VAL A 49 -27.73 -6.19 -8.45
N ASP A 50 -28.73 -6.54 -9.26
CA ASP A 50 -29.37 -7.85 -9.26
C ASP A 50 -28.50 -8.92 -9.95
N THR A 51 -28.88 -10.16 -9.72
CA THR A 51 -28.36 -11.38 -10.34
C THR A 51 -29.45 -12.13 -11.09
N ASN A 52 -30.38 -11.41 -11.72
CA ASN A 52 -31.55 -12.03 -12.36
C ASN A 52 -31.18 -13.01 -13.48
N ALA A 53 -30.03 -12.82 -14.13
CA ALA A 53 -29.48 -13.76 -15.11
C ALA A 53 -29.30 -15.19 -14.55
N ILE A 54 -29.14 -15.31 -13.23
CA ILE A 54 -29.06 -16.58 -12.51
C ILE A 54 -30.18 -16.74 -11.48
N ALA A 55 -31.33 -16.07 -11.65
CA ALA A 55 -32.48 -16.24 -10.75
C ALA A 55 -32.89 -17.72 -10.63
N TRP A 56 -32.71 -18.51 -11.69
CA TRP A 56 -32.95 -19.96 -11.69
C TRP A 56 -32.16 -20.72 -10.61
N SER A 57 -31.04 -20.17 -10.13
CA SER A 57 -30.24 -20.76 -9.05
C SER A 57 -30.86 -20.59 -7.66
N GLN A 58 -32.06 -20.01 -7.55
CA GLN A 58 -32.82 -19.94 -6.30
C GLN A 58 -33.61 -21.23 -6.01
N TRP A 59 -33.91 -22.02 -7.05
CA TRP A 59 -34.66 -23.27 -6.94
C TRP A 59 -33.70 -24.47 -6.85
N VAL A 60 -33.17 -24.69 -5.65
CA VAL A 60 -32.18 -25.72 -5.35
C VAL A 60 -32.71 -26.74 -4.32
N ASN A 61 -32.04 -27.87 -4.19
CA ASN A 61 -32.47 -28.95 -3.30
C ASN A 61 -32.21 -28.65 -1.81
N SER A 62 -31.24 -27.77 -1.52
CA SER A 62 -30.85 -27.40 -0.17
C SER A 62 -30.67 -25.89 -0.03
N PRO A 63 -31.10 -25.27 1.09
CA PRO A 63 -30.91 -23.84 1.33
C PRO A 63 -29.44 -23.35 1.22
N GLY A 64 -28.45 -24.22 1.47
CA GLY A 64 -27.03 -23.85 1.36
C GLY A 64 -26.54 -23.62 -0.07
N GLU A 65 -27.23 -24.21 -1.05
CA GLU A 65 -26.90 -24.12 -2.48
C GLU A 65 -27.41 -22.82 -3.12
N VAL A 66 -28.34 -22.13 -2.44
CA VAL A 66 -28.93 -20.88 -2.92
C VAL A 66 -27.83 -19.83 -3.07
N LEU A 67 -27.80 -19.12 -4.19
CA LEU A 67 -26.78 -18.09 -4.47
C LEU A 67 -27.23 -16.65 -4.24
N GLY A 68 -28.44 -16.47 -3.75
CA GLY A 68 -29.01 -15.17 -3.53
C GLY A 68 -30.24 -15.21 -2.66
N ALA A 69 -31.00 -14.12 -2.68
CA ALA A 69 -32.33 -14.05 -2.11
C ALA A 69 -33.17 -13.07 -2.93
N PHE A 70 -34.48 -13.32 -2.97
CA PHE A 70 -35.43 -12.36 -3.53
C PHE A 70 -35.56 -11.14 -2.62
N GLY A 71 -35.43 -9.96 -3.21
CA GLY A 71 -35.75 -8.70 -2.55
C GLY A 71 -37.26 -8.40 -2.54
N PRO A 72 -37.69 -7.38 -1.80
CA PRO A 72 -39.09 -6.93 -1.77
C PRO A 72 -39.63 -6.45 -3.13
N ASP A 73 -38.73 -6.09 -4.04
CA ASP A 73 -38.96 -5.67 -5.42
C ASP A 73 -39.12 -6.84 -6.40
N GLY A 74 -38.90 -8.09 -5.95
CA GLY A 74 -38.98 -9.29 -6.77
C GLY A 74 -37.68 -9.62 -7.52
N GLU A 75 -36.62 -8.82 -7.34
CA GLU A 75 -35.32 -9.05 -7.96
C GLU A 75 -34.46 -9.99 -7.12
N VAL A 76 -33.52 -10.72 -7.76
CA VAL A 76 -32.64 -11.66 -7.06
C VAL A 76 -31.30 -11.01 -6.76
N TYR A 77 -30.91 -10.95 -5.50
CA TYR A 77 -29.64 -10.37 -5.07
C TYR A 77 -28.64 -11.43 -4.65
N SER A 78 -27.37 -11.27 -5.03
CA SER A 78 -26.31 -12.22 -4.69
C SER A 78 -26.09 -12.32 -3.18
N LYS A 79 -25.83 -13.53 -2.69
CA LYS A 79 -25.31 -13.75 -1.32
C LYS A 79 -23.85 -13.31 -1.17
N LYS A 80 -23.12 -13.17 -2.28
CA LYS A 80 -21.70 -12.78 -2.27
C LYS A 80 -21.59 -11.28 -2.04
N GLY A 81 -20.52 -10.88 -1.36
CA GLY A 81 -20.24 -9.45 -1.17
C GLY A 81 -20.12 -8.75 -2.53
N PRO A 82 -20.64 -7.52 -2.68
CA PRO A 82 -20.64 -6.83 -3.97
C PRO A 82 -19.26 -6.32 -4.39
N ALA A 83 -18.34 -6.11 -3.43
CA ALA A 83 -17.06 -5.46 -3.68
C ALA A 83 -16.22 -6.09 -4.81
N PRO A 84 -16.04 -7.43 -4.90
CA PRO A 84 -15.29 -8.04 -5.99
C PRO A 84 -15.87 -7.76 -7.37
N ALA A 85 -17.20 -7.82 -7.49
CA ALA A 85 -17.90 -7.52 -8.73
C ALA A 85 -17.74 -6.04 -9.11
N PHE A 86 -17.96 -5.13 -8.16
CA PHE A 86 -17.90 -3.69 -8.39
C PHE A 86 -16.51 -3.20 -8.81
N VAL A 87 -15.46 -3.67 -8.12
CA VAL A 87 -14.07 -3.29 -8.44
C VAL A 87 -13.66 -3.85 -9.81
N ALA A 88 -14.24 -4.98 -10.23
CA ALA A 88 -13.98 -5.58 -11.55
C ALA A 88 -14.77 -4.93 -12.71
N VAL A 89 -15.77 -4.07 -12.45
CA VAL A 89 -16.58 -3.43 -13.50
C VAL A 89 -15.75 -2.70 -14.56
N PRO A 90 -14.74 -1.86 -14.21
CA PRO A 90 -13.93 -1.19 -15.22
C PRO A 90 -13.17 -2.17 -16.12
N TRP A 91 -12.72 -3.30 -15.56
CA TRP A 91 -12.07 -4.37 -16.32
C TRP A 91 -13.05 -5.05 -17.28
N TYR A 92 -14.26 -5.36 -16.82
CA TYR A 92 -15.32 -5.90 -17.67
C TYR A 92 -15.67 -4.95 -18.83
N LEU A 93 -15.83 -3.65 -18.56
CA LEU A 93 -16.11 -2.65 -19.58
C LEU A 93 -14.98 -2.56 -20.61
N LEU A 94 -13.72 -2.65 -20.17
CA LEU A 94 -12.58 -2.73 -21.07
C LEU A 94 -12.66 -3.98 -21.95
N MET A 95 -12.89 -5.16 -21.37
CA MET A 95 -13.01 -6.40 -22.15
C MET A 95 -14.18 -6.34 -23.13
N ARG A 96 -15.29 -5.70 -22.76
CA ARG A 96 -16.44 -5.48 -23.64
C ARG A 96 -16.10 -4.56 -24.80
N LEU A 97 -15.34 -3.49 -24.55
CA LEU A 97 -14.83 -2.61 -25.60
C LEU A 97 -13.91 -3.38 -26.57
N LEU A 98 -12.98 -4.18 -26.05
CA LEU A 98 -12.09 -4.98 -26.89
C LEU A 98 -12.86 -5.98 -27.76
N ALA A 99 -13.86 -6.65 -27.20
CA ALA A 99 -14.75 -7.54 -27.94
C ALA A 99 -15.54 -6.78 -29.03
N ALA A 100 -16.04 -5.57 -28.72
CA ALA A 100 -16.73 -4.72 -29.69
C ALA A 100 -15.82 -4.23 -30.83
N LEU A 101 -14.51 -4.13 -30.59
CA LEU A 101 -13.51 -3.82 -31.62
C LEU A 101 -13.13 -5.03 -32.49
N GLY A 102 -13.76 -6.19 -32.28
CA GLY A 102 -13.49 -7.40 -33.06
C GLY A 102 -12.16 -8.10 -32.71
N LEU A 103 -11.58 -7.79 -31.56
CA LEU A 103 -10.42 -8.53 -31.06
C LEU A 103 -10.82 -9.97 -30.69
N PRO A 104 -9.93 -10.96 -30.88
CA PRO A 104 -10.25 -12.38 -30.68
C PRO A 104 -10.42 -12.78 -29.21
N TRP A 105 -10.50 -11.81 -28.29
CA TRP A 105 -10.58 -12.07 -26.85
C TRP A 105 -12.05 -12.09 -26.44
N GLY A 106 -12.54 -13.26 -26.03
CA GLY A 106 -13.90 -13.39 -25.53
C GLY A 106 -14.09 -12.61 -24.22
N LEU A 107 -15.24 -11.95 -24.09
CA LEU A 107 -15.57 -11.11 -22.93
C LEU A 107 -15.47 -11.88 -21.61
N LEU A 108 -16.02 -13.10 -21.59
CA LEU A 108 -15.97 -13.96 -20.42
C LEU A 108 -14.52 -14.34 -20.07
N GLN A 109 -13.76 -14.84 -21.05
CA GLN A 109 -12.38 -15.26 -20.88
C GLN A 109 -11.52 -14.11 -20.34
N GLY A 110 -11.67 -12.91 -20.91
CA GLY A 110 -10.98 -11.72 -20.44
C GLY A 110 -11.38 -11.31 -19.03
N ALA A 111 -12.68 -11.35 -18.72
CA ALA A 111 -13.17 -11.01 -17.39
C ALA A 111 -12.65 -11.97 -16.29
N LEU A 112 -12.55 -13.26 -16.58
CA LEU A 112 -12.01 -14.26 -15.64
C LEU A 112 -10.52 -14.08 -15.32
N LEU A 113 -9.77 -13.30 -16.12
CA LEU A 113 -8.37 -12.96 -15.82
C LEU A 113 -8.22 -11.92 -14.71
N TRP A 114 -9.32 -11.31 -14.24
CA TRP A 114 -9.31 -10.29 -13.20
C TRP A 114 -8.55 -10.74 -11.94
N ASN A 115 -8.85 -11.95 -11.45
CA ASN A 115 -8.18 -12.46 -10.25
C ASN A 115 -6.71 -12.81 -10.48
N GLY A 116 -6.31 -13.11 -11.72
CA GLY A 116 -4.90 -13.24 -12.11
C GLY A 116 -4.14 -11.93 -11.89
N ILE A 117 -4.74 -10.80 -12.29
CA ILE A 117 -4.18 -9.46 -12.08
C ILE A 117 -4.06 -9.15 -10.59
N VAL A 118 -5.15 -9.34 -9.83
CA VAL A 118 -5.20 -9.04 -8.39
C VAL A 118 -4.22 -9.91 -7.60
N THR A 119 -4.10 -11.19 -7.94
CA THR A 119 -3.17 -12.11 -7.27
C THR A 119 -1.71 -11.77 -7.59
N ALA A 120 -1.39 -11.46 -8.84
CA ALA A 120 -0.04 -10.99 -9.21
C ALA A 120 0.32 -9.67 -8.51
N ALA A 121 -0.64 -8.73 -8.40
CA ALA A 121 -0.46 -7.49 -7.64
C ALA A 121 -0.23 -7.76 -6.14
N THR A 122 -0.94 -8.74 -5.57
CA THR A 122 -0.76 -9.18 -4.18
C THR A 122 0.65 -9.71 -3.94
N ALA A 123 1.19 -10.51 -4.88
CA ALA A 123 2.56 -11.02 -4.79
C ALA A 123 3.61 -9.88 -4.80
N VAL A 124 3.44 -8.88 -5.67
CA VAL A 124 4.32 -7.69 -5.69
C VAL A 124 4.20 -6.87 -4.42
N LEU A 125 3.00 -6.78 -3.85
CA LEU A 125 2.79 -6.09 -2.59
C LEU A 125 3.45 -6.85 -1.43
N LEU A 126 3.40 -8.18 -1.40
CA LEU A 126 4.12 -9.00 -0.42
C LEU A 126 5.63 -8.77 -0.48
N TRP A 127 6.21 -8.73 -1.69
CA TRP A 127 7.61 -8.33 -1.85
C TRP A 127 7.85 -6.93 -1.25
N SER A 128 7.03 -5.95 -1.63
CA SER A 128 7.17 -4.58 -1.14
C SER A 128 7.08 -4.49 0.39
N THR A 129 6.20 -5.29 1.00
CA THR A 129 6.06 -5.42 2.45
C THR A 129 7.31 -6.01 3.09
N ALA A 130 7.83 -7.14 2.56
CA ALA A 130 9.05 -7.77 3.08
C ALA A 130 10.26 -6.81 3.04
N VAL A 131 10.44 -6.12 1.92
CA VAL A 131 11.53 -5.13 1.80
C VAL A 131 11.35 -3.97 2.78
N ARG A 132 10.10 -3.57 3.06
CA ARG A 132 9.82 -2.53 4.05
C ARG A 132 10.11 -2.96 5.49
N MET A 133 10.03 -4.26 5.78
CA MET A 133 10.46 -4.83 7.06
C MET A 133 11.99 -4.96 7.19
N GLY A 134 12.76 -4.57 6.17
CA GLY A 134 14.23 -4.61 6.19
C GLY A 134 14.84 -5.86 5.53
N TYR A 135 14.03 -6.75 4.94
CA TYR A 135 14.55 -7.90 4.21
C TYR A 135 15.14 -7.50 2.84
N PRO A 136 16.15 -8.23 2.34
CA PRO A 136 16.71 -7.96 1.03
C PRO A 136 15.73 -8.29 -0.11
N ASP A 137 15.95 -7.71 -1.28
CA ASP A 137 15.10 -7.91 -2.47
C ASP A 137 14.98 -9.38 -2.90
N SER A 138 15.99 -10.21 -2.65
CA SER A 138 15.97 -11.65 -2.93
C SER A 138 14.90 -12.38 -2.12
N VAL A 139 14.80 -12.08 -0.82
CA VAL A 139 13.79 -12.65 0.08
C VAL A 139 12.39 -12.21 -0.35
N GLY A 140 12.22 -10.93 -0.70
CA GLY A 140 10.94 -10.43 -1.20
C GLY A 140 10.51 -11.09 -2.52
N THR A 141 11.47 -11.33 -3.44
CA THR A 141 11.20 -12.05 -4.70
C THR A 141 10.82 -13.50 -4.44
N ALA A 142 11.56 -14.20 -3.57
CA ALA A 142 11.27 -15.58 -3.19
C ALA A 142 9.90 -15.71 -2.52
N LEU A 143 9.57 -14.81 -1.59
CA LEU A 143 8.27 -14.77 -0.92
C LEU A 143 7.13 -14.63 -1.93
N ALA A 144 7.27 -13.72 -2.89
CA ALA A 144 6.24 -13.48 -3.89
C ALA A 144 6.06 -14.66 -4.86
N LEU A 145 7.15 -15.33 -5.25
CA LEU A 145 7.10 -16.55 -6.07
C LEU A 145 6.50 -17.73 -5.31
N ILE A 146 6.89 -17.95 -4.05
CA ILE A 146 6.33 -19.00 -3.20
C ILE A 146 4.82 -18.77 -3.03
N PHE A 147 4.41 -17.55 -2.68
CA PHE A 147 2.99 -17.19 -2.61
C PHE A 147 2.28 -17.48 -3.93
N GLY A 148 2.79 -16.96 -5.05
CA GLY A 148 2.09 -17.01 -6.32
C GLY A 148 2.05 -18.39 -7.00
N LEU A 149 3.03 -19.26 -6.73
CA LEU A 149 3.21 -20.54 -7.45
C LEU A 149 3.20 -21.78 -6.55
N ALA A 150 3.33 -21.62 -5.24
CA ALA A 150 3.43 -22.73 -4.30
C ALA A 150 2.40 -22.65 -3.17
N THR A 151 1.30 -21.91 -3.38
CA THR A 151 0.17 -21.86 -2.45
C THR A 151 -1.17 -21.93 -3.18
N ILE A 152 -2.26 -21.95 -2.41
CA ILE A 152 -3.64 -21.84 -2.91
C ILE A 152 -3.92 -20.55 -3.69
N ALA A 153 -3.04 -19.55 -3.65
CA ALA A 153 -3.18 -18.34 -4.45
C ALA A 153 -3.22 -18.65 -5.96
N TRP A 154 -2.50 -19.69 -6.44
CA TRP A 154 -2.53 -20.06 -7.86
C TRP A 154 -3.92 -20.51 -8.33
N PRO A 155 -4.56 -21.53 -7.74
CA PRO A 155 -5.91 -21.88 -8.16
C PRO A 155 -6.88 -20.70 -7.99
N TYR A 156 -6.79 -19.92 -6.91
CA TYR A 156 -7.65 -18.76 -6.70
C TYR A 156 -7.42 -17.62 -7.72
N ALA A 157 -6.25 -17.53 -8.34
CA ALA A 157 -5.97 -16.60 -9.43
C ALA A 157 -6.78 -16.95 -10.70
N ASN A 158 -7.24 -18.19 -10.83
CA ASN A 158 -7.97 -18.70 -11.99
C ASN A 158 -9.49 -18.78 -11.80
N HIS A 159 -9.99 -18.43 -10.61
CA HIS A 159 -11.42 -18.40 -10.31
C HIS A 159 -11.86 -16.99 -9.92
N LEU A 160 -13.03 -16.55 -10.38
CA LEU A 160 -13.59 -15.23 -10.03
C LEU A 160 -14.21 -15.23 -8.63
N PHE A 161 -13.34 -15.24 -7.63
CA PHE A 161 -13.64 -15.30 -6.20
C PHE A 161 -13.33 -13.98 -5.48
N GLY A 162 -14.05 -13.72 -4.38
CA GLY A 162 -13.87 -12.51 -3.58
C GLY A 162 -12.64 -12.55 -2.68
N GLU A 163 -12.11 -13.73 -2.44
CA GLU A 163 -11.01 -14.05 -1.54
C GLU A 163 -9.69 -13.46 -2.05
N ALA A 164 -9.45 -13.50 -3.37
CA ALA A 164 -8.27 -12.89 -3.98
C ALA A 164 -8.23 -11.37 -3.73
N LEU A 165 -9.37 -10.69 -3.92
CA LEU A 165 -9.47 -9.26 -3.66
C LEU A 165 -9.42 -8.94 -2.16
N SER A 166 -10.00 -9.79 -1.32
CA SER A 166 -9.94 -9.65 0.15
C SER A 166 -8.50 -9.74 0.64
N ALA A 167 -7.72 -10.71 0.15
CA ALA A 167 -6.31 -10.87 0.48
C ALA A 167 -5.50 -9.64 0.05
N PHE A 168 -5.72 -9.15 -1.17
CA PHE A 168 -5.10 -7.92 -1.65
C PHE A 168 -5.45 -6.72 -0.76
N GLY A 169 -6.74 -6.52 -0.46
CA GLY A 169 -7.22 -5.38 0.33
C GLY A 169 -6.66 -5.36 1.75
N ILE A 170 -6.66 -6.49 2.45
CA ILE A 170 -6.07 -6.61 3.79
C ILE A 170 -4.58 -6.29 3.75
N LEU A 171 -3.86 -6.79 2.75
CA LEU A 171 -2.42 -6.52 2.61
C LEU A 171 -2.13 -5.05 2.27
N VAL A 172 -2.98 -4.40 1.47
CA VAL A 172 -2.90 -2.95 1.19
C VAL A 172 -3.07 -2.17 2.49
N CYS A 173 -4.08 -2.50 3.30
CA CYS A 173 -4.28 -1.87 4.61
C CYS A 173 -3.06 -2.06 5.52
N PHE A 174 -2.55 -3.28 5.62
CA PHE A 174 -1.35 -3.58 6.41
C PHE A 174 -0.12 -2.79 5.94
N TYR A 175 0.14 -2.79 4.63
CA TYR A 175 1.25 -2.04 4.04
C TYR A 175 1.10 -0.52 4.27
N GLY A 176 -0.13 0.00 4.19
CA GLY A 176 -0.46 1.39 4.48
C GLY A 176 -0.17 1.78 5.94
N LEU A 177 -0.61 0.95 6.89
CA LEU A 177 -0.34 1.15 8.32
C LEU A 177 1.16 1.13 8.62
N MET A 178 1.89 0.17 8.07
CA MET A 178 3.37 0.14 8.16
C MET A 178 4.02 1.39 7.56
N ARG A 179 3.40 1.96 6.52
CA ARG A 179 3.93 3.16 5.89
C ARG A 179 3.75 4.39 6.75
N MET A 180 2.61 4.49 7.42
CA MET A 180 2.28 5.56 8.36
C MET A 180 3.13 5.48 9.63
N ALA A 181 3.23 4.30 10.26
CA ALA A 181 3.98 4.13 11.52
C ALA A 181 5.47 4.51 11.37
N ASN A 182 6.11 4.12 10.26
CA ASN A 182 7.50 4.50 10.00
C ASN A 182 7.66 6.00 9.70
N CYS A 183 6.59 6.70 9.30
CA CYS A 183 6.63 8.14 9.09
C CYS A 183 6.56 8.89 10.43
N GLU A 184 5.70 8.44 11.35
CA GLU A 184 5.61 9.01 12.71
C GLU A 184 6.91 8.83 13.48
N LEU A 185 7.51 7.63 13.46
CA LEU A 185 8.82 7.39 14.09
C LEU A 185 9.91 8.30 13.53
N ARG A 186 9.92 8.51 12.20
CA ARG A 186 10.91 9.38 11.57
C ARG A 186 10.71 10.87 11.90
N ILE A 187 9.47 11.31 12.09
CA ILE A 187 9.17 12.67 12.55
C ILE A 187 9.63 12.84 14.00
N ALA A 188 9.33 11.86 14.87
CA ALA A 188 9.77 11.87 16.26
C ALA A 188 11.30 11.91 16.40
N ASP A 189 12.05 11.17 15.58
CA ASP A 189 13.52 11.24 15.57
C ASP A 189 14.05 12.63 15.16
N CYS A 190 13.42 13.29 14.16
CA CYS A 190 13.80 14.64 13.76
C CYS A 190 13.56 15.67 14.87
N ASP A 191 12.48 15.54 15.64
CA ASP A 191 12.20 16.44 16.77
C ASP A 191 13.22 16.24 17.92
N VAL A 192 13.74 15.03 18.12
CA VAL A 192 14.75 14.74 19.16
C VAL A 192 16.13 15.28 18.79
N GLU A 193 16.53 15.22 17.52
CA GLU A 193 17.80 15.81 17.06
C GLU A 193 17.81 17.35 17.17
N ASP A 194 16.70 18.02 16.86
CA ASP A 194 16.60 19.49 17.00
C ASP A 194 16.65 19.95 18.47
N VAL A 195 16.02 19.20 19.39
CA VAL A 195 16.07 19.52 20.82
C VAL A 195 17.48 19.31 21.40
N SER A 196 18.21 18.29 20.95
CA SER A 196 19.55 18.00 21.46
C SER A 196 20.62 18.98 20.95
N LEU A 197 20.49 19.49 19.72
CA LEU A 197 21.33 20.57 19.18
C LEU A 197 21.05 21.92 19.86
N HIS A 198 19.79 22.25 20.14
CA HIS A 198 19.45 23.47 20.88
C HIS A 198 19.84 23.41 22.36
N TRP A 199 19.81 22.23 23.00
CA TRP A 199 20.28 22.07 24.37
C TRP A 199 21.80 22.28 24.49
N GLN A 200 22.61 21.75 23.57
CA GLN A 200 24.06 21.94 23.61
C GLN A 200 24.47 23.39 23.33
N ALA A 201 23.83 24.06 22.36
CA ALA A 201 24.08 25.48 22.08
C ALA A 201 23.69 26.39 23.25
N GLY A 202 22.56 26.12 23.91
CA GLY A 202 22.09 26.89 25.06
C GLY A 202 22.95 26.74 26.31
N VAL A 203 23.66 25.62 26.49
CA VAL A 203 24.55 25.41 27.64
C VAL A 203 25.87 26.19 27.48
N GLU A 204 26.42 26.27 26.27
CA GLU A 204 27.65 27.03 26.00
C GLU A 204 27.42 28.55 26.09
N ASP A 205 26.31 29.06 25.55
CA ASP A 205 25.96 30.48 25.60
C ASP A 205 25.68 30.97 27.03
N ASN A 206 25.04 30.14 27.87
CA ASN A 206 24.78 30.47 29.27
C ASN A 206 26.06 30.44 30.14
N ALA A 207 27.00 29.54 29.84
CA ALA A 207 28.30 29.52 30.51
C ALA A 207 29.14 30.76 30.17
N ALA A 208 29.17 31.16 28.90
CA ALA A 208 29.84 32.38 28.45
C ALA A 208 29.20 33.64 29.06
N ALA A 209 27.87 33.72 29.07
CA ALA A 209 27.11 34.84 29.66
C ALA A 209 27.35 34.98 31.17
N GLN A 210 27.41 33.87 31.91
CA GLN A 210 27.73 33.85 33.36
C GLN A 210 29.17 34.27 33.67
N LEU A 211 30.13 33.94 32.80
CA LEU A 211 31.52 34.39 32.91
C LEU A 211 31.66 35.90 32.66
N THR A 212 30.96 36.45 31.66
CA THR A 212 30.95 37.92 31.41
C THR A 212 30.28 38.72 32.51
N THR A 213 29.20 38.22 33.11
CA THR A 213 28.51 38.90 34.22
C THR A 213 29.29 38.84 35.53
N ARG A 214 30.02 37.74 35.80
CA ARG A 214 30.95 37.69 36.95
C ARG A 214 32.12 38.67 36.79
N ASN A 215 32.68 38.79 35.59
CA ASN A 215 33.81 39.70 35.34
C ASN A 215 33.42 41.18 35.34
N SER A 216 32.20 41.54 34.92
CA SER A 216 31.72 42.91 35.05
C SER A 216 31.41 43.29 36.50
N GLN A 217 30.85 42.36 37.29
CA GLN A 217 30.63 42.61 38.72
C GLN A 217 31.93 42.70 39.55
N SER A 218 32.99 41.99 39.16
CA SER A 218 34.29 42.10 39.83
C SER A 218 34.99 43.44 39.51
N ALA A 219 34.87 43.95 38.29
CA ALA A 219 35.39 45.25 37.89
C ALA A 219 34.68 46.44 38.59
N ILE A 220 33.38 46.32 38.87
CA ILE A 220 32.61 47.34 39.60
C ILE A 220 32.97 47.37 41.09
N ARG A 221 33.29 46.22 41.70
CA ARG A 221 33.64 46.14 43.14
C ARG A 221 35.06 46.62 43.48
N ASN A 222 35.99 46.66 42.52
CA ASN A 222 37.36 47.11 42.78
C ASN A 222 37.97 47.88 41.59
N PRO A 223 37.67 49.19 41.45
CA PRO A 223 38.10 50.01 40.32
C PRO A 223 39.62 50.27 40.27
N GLN A 224 40.36 50.02 41.36
CA GLN A 224 41.80 50.27 41.43
C GLN A 224 42.64 49.21 40.69
N SER A 225 42.09 48.03 40.41
CA SER A 225 42.80 46.96 39.70
C SER A 225 42.89 47.21 38.18
N ALA A 226 41.89 47.87 37.58
CA ALA A 226 41.84 48.20 36.16
C ALA A 226 42.87 49.28 35.74
N ILE A 227 43.30 50.11 36.68
CA ILE A 227 44.23 51.23 36.42
C ILE A 227 45.69 50.77 36.40
N ARG A 228 46.03 49.67 37.09
CA ARG A 228 47.43 49.20 37.22
C ARG A 228 47.95 48.36 36.04
N ASN A 229 47.11 47.88 35.14
CA ASN A 229 47.57 47.08 34.00
C ASN A 229 46.70 47.29 32.74
N PRO A 230 47.03 48.25 31.87
CA PRO A 230 46.25 48.55 30.67
C PRO A 230 46.38 47.48 29.56
N GLN A 231 47.28 46.50 29.69
CA GLN A 231 47.54 45.50 28.64
C GLN A 231 46.54 44.34 28.60
N SER A 232 45.65 44.19 29.59
CA SER A 232 44.60 43.18 29.59
C SER A 232 43.34 43.61 28.83
N ALA A 233 43.11 44.92 28.65
CA ALA A 233 41.92 45.45 27.98
C ALA A 233 42.00 45.42 26.44
N THR A 234 43.20 45.40 25.86
CA THR A 234 43.40 45.48 24.41
C THR A 234 43.39 44.12 23.70
N ARG A 235 43.38 43.00 24.42
CA ARG A 235 43.45 41.66 23.79
C ARG A 235 42.13 41.19 23.17
N THR A 236 41.01 41.85 23.46
CA THR A 236 39.68 41.43 23.00
C THR A 236 39.27 42.02 21.64
N TYR A 237 39.94 43.07 21.15
CA TYR A 237 39.56 43.68 19.86
C TYR A 237 40.20 43.01 18.64
N GLN A 238 41.32 42.29 18.81
CA GLN A 238 42.00 41.61 17.68
C GLN A 238 41.55 40.18 17.39
N ARG A 239 40.54 39.64 18.10
CA ARG A 239 39.99 38.29 17.86
C ARG A 239 38.61 38.28 17.20
N ARG A 240 38.28 39.32 16.43
CA ARG A 240 37.09 39.40 15.56
C ARG A 240 37.40 39.71 14.09
N ALA A 241 38.68 39.79 13.71
CA ALA A 241 39.11 39.91 12.33
C ALA A 241 40.21 38.87 12.08
N GLY A 242 39.79 37.67 11.73
CA GLY A 242 40.61 36.48 11.50
C GLY A 242 39.72 35.26 11.43
#